data_AF-A0A518IWI3-F1
#
_entry.id   AF-A0A518IWI3-F1
#
_cell.length_a   1.000
_cell.length_b   1.000
_cell.length_c   1.000
_cell.angle_alpha   90.00
_cell.angle_beta   90.00
_cell.angle_gamma   90.00
#
_symmetry.space_group_name_H-M   'P 1'
#
loop_
_entity.id
_entity.type
_entity.pdbx_description
1 polymer ?
#
loop_
_entity_poly.entity_id
_entity_poly.type
_entity_poly.pdbx_seq_one_letter_code
_entity_poly.pdbx_strand_id
1 'polypeptide(L)'
;MSTQTEPSFFLKHEFAIRRIHSLLGVVPIGLYMCVHLTTNASLMAGPGAFQRMVNQIHSLGPALPVVEWGFIFLPLLFHAFIGIWIAMTGESNTDRYKYTANRRYRFQRITGYIAFIYITMHVFHLHGWFHFGPWLDYIATPLGMAQFKPYNAASSLAHAMDGVFWPAFYLVGVLSCVYHFANGLWTAGITWGLWVSPAAQKRASMLCGGIGLLVGIISITAWVGALTVDPKEARIVEDRMYEAGLESGAVFDDPHKRSAPEAVESEEAETDADASAADEAAASDEKTAEPETPAAE
;
A
#
# COMPACT_ATOMS: atom_id res chain seq x y z
N MET A 1 48.14 -34.39 2.12
CA MET A 1 47.54 -33.78 0.92
C MET A 1 46.39 -32.91 1.39
N SER A 2 46.59 -31.60 1.42
CA SER A 2 45.53 -30.65 1.79
C SER A 2 44.67 -30.43 0.54
N THR A 3 43.47 -31.00 0.50
CA THR A 3 42.47 -30.67 -0.52
C THR A 3 42.11 -29.20 -0.36
N GLN A 4 42.66 -28.32 -1.20
CA GLN A 4 42.16 -26.97 -1.32
C GLN A 4 40.79 -27.04 -1.98
N THR A 5 39.75 -26.81 -1.20
CA THR A 5 38.39 -26.63 -1.73
C THR A 5 38.36 -25.32 -2.52
N GLU A 6 38.03 -25.40 -3.81
CA GLU A 6 37.80 -24.22 -4.63
C GLU A 6 36.77 -23.31 -3.96
N PRO A 7 37.00 -21.98 -3.93
CA PRO A 7 36.04 -21.05 -3.36
C PRO A 7 34.72 -21.14 -4.12
N SER A 8 33.60 -21.09 -3.38
CA SER A 8 32.27 -21.14 -3.97
C SER A 8 32.06 -19.98 -4.96
N PHE A 9 31.15 -20.17 -5.93
CA PHE A 9 30.77 -19.14 -6.90
C PHE A 9 30.46 -17.79 -6.22
N PHE A 10 29.77 -17.84 -5.08
CA PHE A 10 29.42 -16.65 -4.30
C PHE A 10 30.64 -15.91 -3.77
N LEU A 11 31.62 -16.59 -3.18
CA LEU A 11 32.85 -15.97 -2.69
C LEU A 11 33.66 -15.37 -3.86
N LYS A 12 33.71 -16.08 -4.99
CA LYS A 12 34.40 -15.61 -6.20
C LYS A 12 33.78 -14.34 -6.79
N HIS A 13 32.46 -14.19 -6.70
CA HIS A 13 31.72 -13.08 -7.29
C HIS A 13 31.11 -12.12 -6.26
N GLU A 14 31.55 -12.18 -5.00
CA GLU A 14 30.94 -11.46 -3.88
C GLU A 14 30.85 -9.94 -4.13
N PHE A 15 31.91 -9.35 -4.66
CA PHE A 15 31.97 -7.92 -4.97
C PHE A 15 30.87 -7.51 -5.95
N ALA A 16 30.69 -8.26 -7.04
CA ALA A 16 29.69 -7.97 -8.05
C ALA A 16 28.27 -8.15 -7.50
N ILE A 17 28.03 -9.24 -6.75
CA ILE A 17 26.74 -9.54 -6.12
C ILE A 17 26.34 -8.41 -5.16
N ARG A 18 27.25 -7.96 -4.29
CA ARG A 18 27.00 -6.85 -3.35
C ARG A 18 26.69 -5.54 -4.07
N ARG A 19 27.37 -5.25 -5.19
CA ARG A 19 27.09 -4.07 -6.01
C ARG A 19 25.74 -4.16 -6.72
N ILE A 20 25.40 -5.30 -7.30
CA ILE A 20 24.08 -5.51 -7.92
C ILE A 20 22.98 -5.38 -6.85
N HIS A 21 23.16 -5.99 -5.68
CA HIS A 21 22.24 -5.84 -4.55
C HIS A 21 22.03 -4.36 -4.16
N SER A 22 23.12 -3.58 -4.07
CA SER A 22 23.05 -2.14 -3.81
C SER A 22 22.35 -1.36 -4.94
N LEU A 23 22.64 -1.69 -6.21
CA LEU A 23 22.05 -1.02 -7.35
C LEU A 23 20.54 -1.26 -7.41
N LEU A 24 20.11 -2.51 -7.25
CA LEU A 24 18.69 -2.88 -7.29
C LEU A 24 17.92 -2.27 -6.12
N GLY A 25 18.54 -2.18 -4.94
CA GLY A 25 17.97 -1.49 -3.78
C GLY A 25 17.70 -0.01 -4.01
N VAL A 26 18.57 0.68 -4.75
CA VAL A 26 18.45 2.13 -4.98
C VAL A 26 17.60 2.45 -6.21
N VAL A 27 17.88 1.82 -7.35
CA VAL A 27 17.31 2.23 -8.64
C VAL A 27 15.90 1.67 -8.80
N PRO A 28 15.67 0.38 -9.11
CA PRO A 28 14.30 -0.11 -9.30
C PRO A 28 13.48 0.00 -8.01
N ILE A 29 13.98 -0.52 -6.89
CA ILE A 29 13.18 -0.64 -5.67
C ILE A 29 12.97 0.71 -4.99
N GLY A 30 14.05 1.49 -4.84
CA GLY A 30 13.99 2.81 -4.21
C GLY A 30 13.12 3.81 -4.98
N LEU A 31 13.24 3.85 -6.32
CA LEU A 31 12.38 4.69 -7.15
C LEU A 31 10.93 4.22 -7.12
N TYR A 32 10.69 2.91 -7.23
CA TYR A 32 9.34 2.34 -7.11
C TYR A 32 8.70 2.73 -5.78
N MET A 33 9.43 2.60 -4.66
CA MET A 33 8.92 2.96 -3.34
C MET A 33 8.48 4.43 -3.28
N CYS A 34 9.28 5.36 -3.84
CA CYS A 34 8.91 6.77 -3.90
C CYS A 34 7.63 6.98 -4.73
N VAL A 35 7.56 6.41 -5.94
CA VAL A 35 6.36 6.53 -6.80
C VAL A 35 5.13 5.92 -6.14
N HIS A 36 5.28 4.74 -5.54
CA HIS A 36 4.23 4.03 -4.83
C HIS A 36 3.71 4.86 -3.66
N LEU A 37 4.58 5.38 -2.80
CA LEU A 37 4.17 6.20 -1.65
C LEU A 37 3.54 7.52 -2.08
N THR A 38 4.08 8.20 -3.10
CA THR A 38 3.47 9.43 -3.63
C THR A 38 2.10 9.17 -4.26
N THR A 39 1.94 8.05 -4.96
CA THR A 39 0.64 7.64 -5.51
C THR A 39 -0.37 7.41 -4.39
N ASN A 40 -0.01 6.67 -3.34
CA ASN A 40 -0.90 6.46 -2.19
C ASN A 40 -1.18 7.78 -1.42
N ALA A 41 -0.18 8.66 -1.27
CA ALA A 41 -0.36 9.96 -0.63
C ALA A 41 -1.35 10.87 -1.38
N SER A 42 -1.58 10.65 -2.68
CA SER A 42 -2.58 11.38 -3.45
C SER A 42 -4.02 11.14 -2.95
N LEU A 43 -4.26 10.10 -2.15
CA LEU A 43 -5.56 9.87 -1.51
C LEU A 43 -5.94 11.01 -0.56
N MET A 44 -4.98 11.72 0.03
CA MET A 44 -5.23 12.94 0.81
C MET A 44 -5.78 14.10 -0.05
N ALA A 45 -5.63 14.05 -1.37
CA ALA A 45 -6.27 14.99 -2.30
C ALA A 45 -7.66 14.51 -2.78
N GLY A 46 -8.15 13.38 -2.26
CA GLY A 46 -9.47 12.82 -2.49
C GLY A 46 -9.47 11.51 -3.30
N PRO A 47 -10.54 10.69 -3.18
CA PRO A 47 -10.65 9.40 -3.85
C PRO A 47 -10.43 9.48 -5.37
N GLY A 48 -11.00 10.51 -6.02
CA GLY A 48 -10.86 10.68 -7.45
C GLY A 48 -9.42 11.00 -7.91
N ALA A 49 -8.62 11.70 -7.09
CA ALA A 49 -7.22 11.95 -7.40
C ALA A 49 -6.41 10.65 -7.37
N PHE A 50 -6.61 9.85 -6.33
CA PHE A 50 -5.99 8.54 -6.20
C PHE A 50 -6.41 7.57 -7.32
N GLN A 51 -7.72 7.46 -7.58
CA GLN A 51 -8.26 6.56 -8.60
C GLN A 51 -7.72 6.90 -10.00
N ARG A 52 -7.53 8.19 -10.34
CA ARG A 52 -6.90 8.58 -11.61
C ARG A 52 -5.47 8.06 -11.73
N MET A 53 -4.68 8.16 -10.67
CA MET A 53 -3.29 7.68 -10.67
C MET A 53 -3.24 6.15 -10.79
N VAL A 54 -4.14 5.44 -10.11
CA VAL A 54 -4.26 3.97 -10.23
C VAL A 54 -4.68 3.57 -11.64
N ASN A 55 -5.69 4.21 -12.22
CA ASN A 55 -6.11 3.95 -13.60
C ASN A 55 -4.98 4.21 -14.59
N GLN A 56 -4.17 5.26 -14.39
CA GLN A 56 -3.02 5.54 -15.24
C GLN A 56 -1.98 4.41 -15.21
N ILE A 57 -1.71 3.82 -14.04
CA ILE A 57 -0.82 2.64 -13.93
C ILE A 57 -1.42 1.44 -14.67
N HIS A 58 -2.72 1.18 -14.44
CA HIS A 58 -3.43 0.06 -15.04
C HIS A 58 -3.69 0.21 -16.55
N SER A 59 -3.54 1.42 -17.10
CA SER A 59 -3.67 1.69 -18.55
C SER A 59 -2.60 0.97 -19.39
N LEU A 60 -1.51 0.50 -18.78
CA LEU A 60 -0.50 -0.34 -19.42
C LEU A 60 -1.04 -1.72 -19.87
N GLY A 61 -2.21 -2.13 -19.38
CA GLY A 61 -2.89 -3.34 -19.82
C GLY A 61 -2.00 -4.59 -19.72
N PRO A 62 -1.90 -5.42 -20.78
CA PRO A 62 -1.08 -6.64 -20.78
C PRO A 62 0.42 -6.41 -20.57
N ALA A 63 0.92 -5.18 -20.75
CA ALA A 63 2.33 -4.85 -20.49
C ALA A 63 2.61 -4.66 -18.99
N LEU A 64 1.59 -4.38 -18.17
CA LEU A 64 1.76 -4.11 -16.75
C LEU A 64 2.49 -5.24 -16.01
N PRO A 65 2.11 -6.53 -16.13
CA PRO A 65 2.82 -7.61 -15.45
C PRO A 65 4.29 -7.74 -15.87
N VAL A 66 4.62 -7.44 -17.13
CA VAL A 66 6.00 -7.48 -17.64
C VAL A 66 6.84 -6.40 -16.96
N VAL A 67 6.28 -5.18 -16.84
CA VAL A 67 6.93 -4.06 -16.16
C VAL A 67 7.07 -4.36 -14.66
N GLU A 68 6.03 -4.88 -14.01
CA GLU A 68 6.06 -5.24 -12.60
C GLU A 68 7.10 -6.32 -12.29
N TRP A 69 7.16 -7.39 -13.08
CA TRP A 69 8.18 -8.43 -12.86
C TRP A 69 9.59 -7.93 -13.17
N GLY A 70 9.78 -7.21 -14.26
CA GLY A 70 11.11 -6.74 -14.69
C GLY A 70 11.70 -5.68 -13.77
N PHE A 71 10.89 -4.73 -13.30
CA PHE A 71 11.36 -3.55 -12.56
C PHE A 71 10.99 -3.53 -11.08
N ILE A 72 10.08 -4.39 -10.62
CA ILE A 72 9.64 -4.41 -9.22
C ILE A 72 9.95 -5.77 -8.59
N PHE A 73 9.25 -6.84 -8.96
CA PHE A 73 9.33 -8.11 -8.24
C PHE A 73 10.67 -8.82 -8.37
N LEU A 74 11.23 -8.97 -9.58
CA LEU A 74 12.52 -9.66 -9.74
C LEU A 74 13.67 -8.91 -9.04
N PRO A 75 13.82 -7.57 -9.21
CA PRO A 75 14.79 -6.81 -8.43
C PRO A 75 14.57 -6.94 -6.92
N LEU A 76 13.32 -6.85 -6.45
CA LEU A 76 12.96 -6.95 -5.04
C LEU A 76 13.32 -8.30 -4.44
N LEU A 77 13.01 -9.40 -5.13
CA LEU A 77 13.35 -10.76 -4.66
C LEU A 77 14.86 -10.93 -4.55
N PHE A 78 15.62 -10.50 -5.57
CA PHE A 78 17.08 -10.55 -5.51
C PHE A 78 17.62 -9.72 -4.33
N HIS A 79 17.14 -8.49 -4.18
CA HIS A 79 17.55 -7.61 -3.09
C HIS A 79 17.21 -8.21 -1.72
N ALA A 80 16.00 -8.73 -1.54
CA ALA A 80 15.55 -9.30 -0.28
C ALA A 80 16.35 -10.56 0.12
N PHE A 81 16.50 -11.54 -0.78
CA PHE A 81 17.18 -12.79 -0.45
C PHE A 81 18.68 -12.59 -0.21
N ILE A 82 19.35 -11.80 -1.07
CA ILE A 82 20.76 -11.47 -0.86
C ILE A 82 20.94 -10.59 0.38
N GLY A 83 20.02 -9.65 0.62
CA GLY A 83 20.02 -8.79 1.80
C GLY A 83 19.87 -9.56 3.11
N ILE A 84 18.95 -10.53 3.17
CA ILE A 84 18.79 -11.44 4.31
C ILE A 84 20.08 -12.23 4.55
N TRP A 85 20.66 -12.80 3.49
CA TRP A 85 21.92 -13.52 3.60
C TRP A 85 23.04 -12.63 4.17
N ILE A 86 23.24 -11.43 3.61
CA ILE A 86 24.22 -10.44 4.11
C ILE A 86 23.94 -10.05 5.57
N ALA A 87 22.67 -9.96 5.96
CA ALA A 87 22.27 -9.60 7.31
C ALA A 87 22.57 -10.74 8.30
N MET A 88 22.32 -11.99 7.92
CA MET A 88 22.56 -13.18 8.75
C MET A 88 24.04 -13.52 8.90
N THR A 89 24.87 -13.26 7.89
CA THR A 89 26.33 -13.49 7.97
C THR A 89 27.12 -12.31 8.54
N GLY A 90 26.44 -11.23 8.95
CA GLY A 90 27.08 -10.02 9.47
C GLY A 90 27.18 -10.01 10.99
N GLU A 91 28.31 -9.56 11.53
CA GLU A 91 28.48 -9.38 12.98
C GLU A 91 28.10 -7.95 13.40
N SER A 92 27.47 -7.80 14.58
CA SER A 92 27.16 -6.49 15.16
C SER A 92 27.88 -6.29 16.49
N ASN A 93 28.45 -5.11 16.71
CA ASN A 93 29.21 -4.80 17.93
C ASN A 93 28.69 -3.53 18.65
N THR A 94 27.37 -3.35 18.70
CA THR A 94 26.73 -2.17 19.31
C THR A 94 26.75 -2.18 20.84
N ASP A 95 26.95 -3.33 21.46
CA ASP A 95 26.90 -3.47 22.92
C ASP A 95 28.17 -2.92 23.58
N ARG A 96 29.33 -3.11 22.93
CA ARG A 96 30.63 -2.60 23.39
C ARG A 96 30.99 -1.25 22.76
N TYR A 97 30.61 -1.01 21.50
CA TYR A 97 30.95 0.21 20.76
C TYR A 97 29.71 0.93 20.23
N LYS A 98 29.25 1.94 20.96
CA LYS A 98 28.01 2.71 20.68
C LYS A 98 28.16 3.80 19.62
N TYR A 99 29.04 3.62 18.64
CA TYR A 99 29.23 4.60 17.56
C TYR A 99 28.01 4.68 16.64
N THR A 100 27.75 5.88 16.10
CA THR A 100 26.62 6.12 15.17
C THR A 100 26.64 5.20 13.95
N ALA A 101 27.83 4.90 13.42
CA ALA A 101 27.99 3.97 12.30
C ALA A 101 27.55 2.54 12.67
N ASN A 102 27.88 2.07 13.87
CA ASN A 102 27.49 0.75 14.37
C ASN A 102 25.97 0.67 14.56
N ARG A 103 25.35 1.75 15.08
CA ARG A 103 23.89 1.82 15.21
C ARG A 103 23.20 1.76 13.84
N ARG A 104 23.67 2.53 12.86
CA ARG A 104 23.14 2.49 11.48
C ARG A 104 23.28 1.11 10.84
N TYR A 105 24.44 0.48 11.00
CA TYR A 105 24.68 -0.88 10.52
C TYR A 105 23.69 -1.89 11.13
N ARG A 106 23.41 -1.79 12.44
CA ARG A 106 22.44 -2.65 13.12
C ARG A 106 21.01 -2.37 12.66
N PHE A 107 20.61 -1.11 12.60
CA PHE A 107 19.25 -0.74 12.20
C PHE A 107 18.96 -1.04 10.73
N GLN A 108 19.95 -0.98 9.83
CA GLN A 108 19.75 -1.43 8.43
C GLN A 108 19.25 -2.88 8.37
N ARG A 109 19.80 -3.75 9.23
CA ARG A 109 19.43 -5.18 9.27
C ARG A 109 18.08 -5.39 9.92
N ILE A 110 17.86 -4.77 11.08
CA ILE A 110 16.57 -4.89 11.79
C ILE A 110 15.43 -4.40 10.89
N THR A 111 15.57 -3.21 10.31
CA THR A 111 14.56 -2.67 9.39
C THR A 111 14.47 -3.48 8.09
N GLY A 112 15.55 -4.12 7.63
CA GLY A 112 15.50 -5.04 6.50
C GLY A 112 14.67 -6.30 6.78
N TYR A 113 14.80 -6.89 7.97
CA TYR A 113 13.95 -8.03 8.37
C TYR A 113 12.49 -7.63 8.55
N ILE A 114 12.24 -6.47 9.17
CA ILE A 114 10.88 -5.96 9.31
C ILE A 114 10.28 -5.66 7.93
N ALA A 115 11.03 -5.01 7.03
CA ALA A 115 10.60 -4.72 5.67
C ALA A 115 10.31 -6.01 4.88
N PHE A 116 11.12 -7.06 5.04
CA PHE A 116 10.86 -8.34 4.39
C PHE A 116 9.52 -8.96 4.82
N ILE A 117 9.26 -9.01 6.14
CA ILE A 117 7.99 -9.51 6.68
C ILE A 117 6.83 -8.62 6.23
N TYR A 118 6.99 -7.30 6.34
CA TYR A 118 6.00 -6.32 5.95
C TYR A 118 5.64 -6.45 4.48
N ILE A 119 6.61 -6.43 3.56
CA ILE A 119 6.36 -6.47 2.11
C ILE A 119 5.72 -7.81 1.72
N THR A 120 6.21 -8.93 2.28
CA THR A 120 5.63 -10.26 2.02
C THR A 120 4.15 -10.30 2.40
N MET A 121 3.82 -9.80 3.60
CA MET A 121 2.44 -9.72 4.07
C MET A 121 1.63 -8.65 3.33
N HIS A 122 2.21 -7.51 2.98
CA HIS A 122 1.56 -6.43 2.23
C HIS A 122 1.07 -6.91 0.87
N VAL A 123 1.93 -7.60 0.12
CA VAL A 123 1.56 -8.17 -1.19
C VAL A 123 0.51 -9.29 -1.01
N PHE A 124 0.56 -10.06 0.08
CA PHE A 124 -0.48 -11.05 0.35
C PHE A 124 -1.81 -10.39 0.68
N HIS A 125 -1.81 -9.46 1.62
CA HIS A 125 -3.00 -8.78 2.13
C HIS A 125 -3.73 -8.01 1.03
N LEU A 126 -3.02 -7.21 0.24
CA LEU A 126 -3.67 -6.40 -0.80
C LEU A 126 -3.84 -7.14 -2.13
N HIS A 127 -2.87 -7.94 -2.56
CA HIS A 127 -2.89 -8.56 -3.90
C HIS A 127 -3.08 -10.08 -3.90
N GLY A 128 -3.04 -10.73 -2.74
CA GLY A 128 -3.22 -12.19 -2.65
C GLY A 128 -2.04 -13.01 -3.17
N TRP A 129 -0.88 -12.42 -3.52
CA TRP A 129 0.25 -13.07 -4.22
C TRP A 129 -0.08 -13.60 -5.62
N PHE A 130 -0.86 -14.68 -5.72
CA PHE A 130 -1.15 -15.35 -6.99
C PHE A 130 -2.58 -15.06 -7.43
N HIS A 131 -2.77 -14.77 -8.71
CA HIS A 131 -4.07 -14.31 -9.24
C HIS A 131 -4.85 -15.40 -10.00
N PHE A 132 -4.54 -16.69 -9.79
CA PHE A 132 -5.30 -17.78 -10.39
C PHE A 132 -6.46 -18.21 -9.47
N GLY A 133 -7.61 -18.55 -10.07
CA GLY A 133 -8.88 -18.81 -9.37
C GLY A 133 -8.76 -19.69 -8.14
N PRO A 134 -8.25 -20.94 -8.25
CA PRO A 134 -8.12 -21.83 -7.08
C PRO A 134 -7.35 -21.24 -5.89
N TRP A 135 -6.34 -20.40 -6.12
CA TRP A 135 -5.62 -19.78 -5.01
C TRP A 135 -6.43 -18.66 -4.36
N LEU A 136 -7.07 -17.80 -5.17
CA LEU A 136 -7.90 -16.72 -4.67
C LEU A 136 -9.10 -17.27 -3.89
N ASP A 137 -9.82 -18.23 -4.48
CA ASP A 137 -11.08 -18.74 -3.96
C ASP A 137 -10.90 -19.58 -2.69
N TYR A 138 -9.84 -20.38 -2.60
CA TYR A 138 -9.65 -21.33 -1.50
C TYR A 138 -8.60 -20.91 -0.47
N ILE A 139 -7.71 -19.97 -0.78
CA ILE A 139 -6.62 -19.56 0.13
C ILE A 139 -6.68 -18.07 0.45
N ALA A 140 -6.56 -17.19 -0.53
CA ALA A 140 -6.39 -15.76 -0.25
C ALA A 140 -7.67 -15.14 0.34
N THR A 141 -8.80 -15.23 -0.35
CA THR A 141 -10.05 -14.59 0.08
C THR A 141 -10.57 -15.13 1.42
N PRO A 142 -10.58 -16.46 1.68
CA PRO A 142 -10.99 -16.99 2.99
C PRO A 142 -10.11 -16.53 4.17
N LEU A 143 -8.86 -16.14 3.91
CA LEU A 143 -7.94 -15.60 4.92
C LEU A 143 -8.06 -14.07 5.09
N GLY A 144 -9.01 -13.41 4.41
CA GLY A 144 -9.14 -11.95 4.42
C GLY A 144 -8.03 -11.25 3.63
N MET A 145 -7.47 -11.90 2.61
CA MET A 145 -6.39 -11.39 1.76
C MET A 145 -6.95 -11.00 0.37
N ALA A 146 -6.09 -10.54 -0.54
CA ALA A 146 -6.48 -10.03 -1.86
C ALA A 146 -7.54 -8.90 -1.81
N GLN A 147 -7.38 -7.98 -0.85
CA GLN A 147 -8.39 -6.96 -0.52
C GLN A 147 -8.43 -5.79 -1.51
N PHE A 148 -7.35 -5.48 -2.21
CA PHE A 148 -7.26 -4.29 -3.06
C PHE A 148 -7.88 -4.53 -4.45
N LYS A 149 -8.83 -3.67 -4.83
CA LYS A 149 -9.51 -3.69 -6.13
C LYS A 149 -9.16 -2.44 -6.92
N PRO A 150 -8.40 -2.54 -8.03
CA PRO A 150 -7.90 -1.38 -8.77
C PRO A 150 -8.97 -0.41 -9.27
N TYR A 151 -10.19 -0.88 -9.59
CA TYR A 151 -11.29 0.01 -10.02
C TYR A 151 -12.10 0.60 -8.87
N ASN A 152 -11.82 0.16 -7.64
CA ASN A 152 -12.40 0.68 -6.40
C ASN A 152 -11.26 0.94 -5.41
N ALA A 153 -10.25 1.70 -5.83
CA ALA A 153 -8.94 1.68 -5.20
C ALA A 153 -8.94 2.30 -3.78
N ALA A 154 -9.57 3.46 -3.60
CA ALA A 154 -9.67 4.12 -2.30
C ALA A 154 -10.61 3.35 -1.36
N SER A 155 -11.80 2.95 -1.84
CA SER A 155 -12.78 2.24 -0.99
C SER A 155 -12.26 0.87 -0.54
N SER A 156 -11.71 0.06 -1.46
CA SER A 156 -11.14 -1.24 -1.10
C SER A 156 -9.89 -1.13 -0.21
N LEU A 157 -9.06 -0.09 -0.38
CA LEU A 157 -7.94 0.17 0.51
C LEU A 157 -8.42 0.56 1.92
N ALA A 158 -9.47 1.37 2.03
CA ALA A 158 -10.05 1.76 3.30
C ALA A 158 -10.56 0.53 4.07
N HIS A 159 -11.34 -0.33 3.41
CA HIS A 159 -11.81 -1.60 4.00
C HIS A 159 -10.65 -2.52 4.40
N ALA A 160 -9.60 -2.60 3.58
CA ALA A 160 -8.41 -3.38 3.94
C ALA A 160 -7.72 -2.86 5.22
N MET A 161 -7.91 -1.59 5.56
CA MET A 161 -7.34 -0.98 6.77
C MET A 161 -8.27 -1.00 7.97
N ASP A 162 -9.39 -1.73 7.92
CA ASP A 162 -10.33 -1.82 9.03
C ASP A 162 -9.69 -2.38 10.33
N GLY A 163 -10.16 -1.86 11.46
CA GLY A 163 -9.66 -2.20 12.79
C GLY A 163 -8.33 -1.53 13.14
N VAL A 164 -7.60 -2.09 14.11
CA VAL A 164 -6.37 -1.46 14.65
C VAL A 164 -5.10 -2.19 14.18
N PHE A 165 -5.22 -3.48 13.87
CA PHE A 165 -4.07 -4.31 13.55
C PHE A 165 -3.40 -3.90 12.23
N TRP A 166 -4.16 -3.84 11.13
CA TRP A 166 -3.60 -3.50 9.81
C TRP A 166 -3.01 -2.09 9.76
N PRO A 167 -3.67 -1.04 10.28
CA PRO A 167 -3.06 0.28 10.35
C PRO A 167 -1.73 0.30 11.10
N ALA A 168 -1.65 -0.36 12.27
CA ALA A 168 -0.42 -0.41 13.06
C ALA A 168 0.69 -1.21 12.36
N PHE A 169 0.34 -2.35 11.75
CA PHE A 169 1.26 -3.18 10.98
C PHE A 169 1.88 -2.39 9.82
N TYR A 170 1.05 -1.66 9.07
CA TYR A 170 1.49 -0.84 7.95
C TYR A 170 2.36 0.35 8.40
N LEU A 171 2.02 1.01 9.51
CA LEU A 171 2.82 2.12 10.03
C LEU A 171 4.25 1.66 10.39
N VAL A 172 4.38 0.55 11.12
CA VAL A 172 5.70 0.00 11.49
C VAL A 172 6.47 -0.46 10.26
N GLY A 173 5.80 -1.12 9.33
CA GLY A 173 6.37 -1.60 8.08
C GLY A 173 6.91 -0.48 7.21
N VAL A 174 6.09 0.54 6.94
CA VAL A 174 6.45 1.65 6.05
C VAL A 174 7.58 2.49 6.63
N LEU A 175 7.55 2.78 7.94
CA LEU A 175 8.63 3.53 8.60
C LEU A 175 9.95 2.75 8.61
N SER A 176 9.88 1.41 8.71
CA SER A 176 11.04 0.54 8.55
C SER A 176 11.60 0.62 7.13
N CYS A 177 10.74 0.57 6.10
CA CYS A 177 11.14 0.76 4.70
C CYS A 177 11.80 2.13 4.47
N VAL A 178 11.23 3.22 5.01
CA VAL A 178 11.80 4.58 4.89
C VAL A 178 13.20 4.65 5.49
N TYR A 179 13.38 4.14 6.71
CA TYR A 179 14.71 4.10 7.33
C TYR A 179 15.69 3.24 6.52
N HIS A 180 15.26 2.04 6.12
CA HIS A 180 16.08 1.10 5.35
C HIS A 180 16.54 1.71 4.02
N PHE A 181 15.65 2.42 3.34
CA PHE A 181 15.95 3.14 2.11
C PHE A 181 16.92 4.30 2.34
N ALA A 182 16.65 5.18 3.30
CA ALA A 182 17.48 6.35 3.56
C ALA A 182 18.91 5.99 3.99
N ASN A 183 19.05 5.02 4.91
CA ASN A 183 20.37 4.53 5.32
C ASN A 183 21.01 3.61 4.24
N GLY A 184 20.19 2.94 3.43
CA GLY A 184 20.61 2.22 2.24
C GLY A 184 21.24 3.15 1.20
N LEU A 185 20.64 4.30 0.90
CA LEU A 185 21.20 5.36 0.05
C LEU A 185 22.56 5.81 0.57
N TRP A 186 22.64 6.12 1.88
CA TRP A 186 23.90 6.49 2.53
C TRP A 186 24.99 5.42 2.34
N THR A 187 24.62 4.15 2.45
CA THR A 187 25.55 3.01 2.32
C THR A 187 25.92 2.76 0.86
N ALA A 188 24.99 2.98 -0.08
CA ALA A 188 25.22 2.86 -1.50
C ALA A 188 26.28 3.88 -1.96
N GLY A 189 26.21 5.14 -1.55
CA GLY A 189 27.25 6.10 -1.96
C GLY A 189 28.63 5.83 -1.37
N ILE A 190 28.77 5.03 -0.31
CA ILE A 190 30.07 4.44 0.06
C ILE A 190 30.47 3.35 -0.94
N THR A 191 29.57 2.41 -1.20
CA THR A 191 29.76 1.26 -2.10
C THR A 191 30.18 1.67 -3.51
N TRP A 192 29.63 2.79 -3.98
CA TRP A 192 29.86 3.37 -5.31
C TRP A 192 30.87 4.52 -5.32
N GLY A 193 31.49 4.85 -4.17
CA GLY A 193 32.56 5.85 -4.08
C GLY A 193 32.13 7.31 -4.22
N LEU A 194 30.86 7.63 -3.99
CA LEU A 194 30.30 8.99 -4.08
C LEU A 194 30.73 9.88 -2.90
N TRP A 195 30.89 9.33 -1.69
CA TRP A 195 31.34 10.10 -0.52
C TRP A 195 32.41 9.37 0.29
N VAL A 196 33.65 9.45 -0.20
CA VAL A 196 34.81 8.75 0.37
C VAL A 196 35.37 9.44 1.63
N SER A 197 35.40 10.78 1.67
CA SER A 197 36.01 11.53 2.78
C SER A 197 35.07 11.73 3.98
N PRO A 198 35.60 11.96 5.21
CA PRO A 198 34.77 12.24 6.38
C PRO A 198 33.83 13.46 6.18
N ALA A 199 34.31 14.50 5.52
CA ALA A 199 33.50 15.68 5.21
C ALA A 199 32.35 15.36 4.23
N ALA A 200 32.61 14.53 3.22
CA ALA A 200 31.59 14.06 2.29
C ALA A 200 30.54 13.19 3.01
N GLN A 201 30.97 12.28 3.89
CA GLN A 201 30.07 11.43 4.68
C GLN A 201 29.18 12.23 5.66
N LYS A 202 29.70 13.33 6.22
CA LYS A 202 28.90 14.26 7.03
C LYS A 202 27.80 14.93 6.20
N ARG A 203 28.13 15.41 5.00
CA ARG A 203 27.13 15.98 4.07
C ARG A 203 26.13 14.94 3.59
N ALA A 204 26.59 13.74 3.27
CA ALA A 204 25.73 12.62 2.90
C ALA A 204 24.75 12.25 4.02
N SER A 205 25.17 12.32 5.29
CA SER A 205 24.27 12.11 6.42
C SER A 205 23.12 13.13 6.45
N MET A 206 23.40 14.40 6.16
CA MET A 206 22.35 15.43 6.08
C MET A 206 21.44 15.22 4.87
N LEU A 207 22.01 14.91 3.70
CA LEU A 207 21.26 14.65 2.47
C LEU A 207 20.34 13.43 2.61
N CYS A 208 20.88 12.27 2.98
CA CYS A 208 20.10 11.05 3.15
C CYS A 208 19.09 11.15 4.30
N GLY A 209 19.44 11.87 5.37
CA GLY A 209 18.50 12.19 6.45
C GLY A 209 17.33 13.06 5.98
N GLY A 210 17.60 14.09 5.17
CA GLY A 210 16.57 14.93 4.57
C GLY A 210 15.67 14.18 3.59
N ILE A 211 16.25 13.32 2.73
CA ILE A 211 15.48 12.43 1.85
C ILE A 211 14.60 11.49 2.68
N GLY A 212 15.16 10.86 3.73
CA GLY A 212 14.41 9.99 4.63
C GLY A 212 13.26 10.71 5.33
N LEU A 213 13.47 11.95 5.79
CA LEU A 213 12.41 12.76 6.39
C LEU A 213 11.30 13.08 5.38
N LEU A 214 11.65 13.51 4.17
CA LEU A 214 10.69 13.81 3.12
C LEU A 214 9.84 12.59 2.75
N VAL A 215 10.50 11.45 2.48
CA VAL A 215 9.80 10.19 2.18
C VAL A 215 8.98 9.72 3.38
N GLY A 216 9.47 9.94 4.60
CA GLY A 216 8.72 9.67 5.84
C GLY A 216 7.43 10.48 5.92
N ILE A 217 7.48 11.78 5.63
CA ILE A 217 6.29 12.65 5.59
C ILE A 217 5.30 12.13 4.54
N ILE A 218 5.75 11.84 3.31
CA ILE A 218 4.90 11.28 2.25
C ILE A 218 4.25 9.96 2.71
N SER A 219 5.01 9.11 3.41
CA SER A 219 4.51 7.83 3.93
C SER A 219 3.43 8.01 4.98
N ILE A 220 3.60 8.97 5.91
CA ILE A 220 2.59 9.30 6.91
C ILE A 220 1.35 9.91 6.23
N THR A 221 1.52 10.76 5.22
CA THR A 221 0.41 11.29 4.42
C THR A 221 -0.39 10.19 3.74
N ALA A 222 0.29 9.22 3.10
CA ALA A 222 -0.35 8.05 2.51
C ALA A 222 -1.11 7.21 3.55
N TRP A 223 -0.47 6.95 4.70
CA TRP A 223 -1.06 6.19 5.79
C TRP A 223 -2.31 6.87 6.36
N VAL A 224 -2.24 8.18 6.65
CA VAL A 224 -3.41 8.95 7.11
C VAL A 224 -4.53 8.91 6.07
N GLY A 225 -4.23 9.13 4.79
CA GLY A 225 -5.24 9.10 3.72
C GLY A 225 -6.00 7.80 3.65
N ALA A 226 -5.32 6.66 3.84
CA ALA A 226 -5.95 5.34 3.86
C ALA A 226 -6.86 5.13 5.08
N LEU A 227 -6.62 5.83 6.19
CA LEU A 227 -7.42 5.70 7.42
C LEU A 227 -8.56 6.71 7.54
N THR A 228 -8.49 7.82 6.81
CA THR A 228 -9.46 8.93 6.95
C THR A 228 -10.45 9.02 5.79
N VAL A 229 -10.23 8.28 4.70
CA VAL A 229 -11.18 8.27 3.58
C VAL A 229 -12.45 7.53 3.99
N ASP A 230 -13.61 8.11 3.67
CA ASP A 230 -14.88 7.40 3.82
C ASP A 230 -15.04 6.40 2.66
N PRO A 231 -15.18 5.09 2.92
CA PRO A 231 -15.27 4.09 1.87
C PRO A 231 -16.53 4.21 1.02
N LYS A 232 -17.67 4.64 1.59
CA LYS A 232 -18.94 4.80 0.85
C LYS A 232 -18.86 6.01 -0.10
N GLU A 233 -18.36 7.15 0.38
CA GLU A 233 -18.16 8.32 -0.48
C GLU A 233 -17.13 8.05 -1.58
N ALA A 234 -16.03 7.37 -1.23
CA ALA A 234 -15.03 6.95 -2.21
C ALA A 234 -15.64 6.08 -3.29
N ARG A 235 -16.50 5.11 -2.90
CA ARG A 235 -17.15 4.19 -3.82
C ARG A 235 -18.00 4.92 -4.86
N ILE A 236 -18.79 5.92 -4.44
CA ILE A 236 -19.62 6.74 -5.35
C ILE A 236 -18.76 7.47 -6.39
N VAL A 237 -17.60 8.00 -5.98
CA VAL A 237 -16.67 8.67 -6.91
C VAL A 237 -16.06 7.68 -7.89
N GLU A 238 -15.62 6.52 -7.39
CA GLU A 238 -14.98 5.48 -8.18
C GLU A 238 -15.92 4.87 -9.21
N ASP A 239 -17.16 4.55 -8.84
CA ASP A 239 -18.14 3.96 -9.75
C ASP A 239 -18.50 4.93 -10.90
N ARG A 240 -18.68 6.22 -10.61
CA ARG A 240 -18.85 7.25 -11.65
C ARG A 240 -17.63 7.35 -12.57
N MET A 241 -16.43 7.28 -12.01
CA MET A 241 -15.19 7.31 -12.80
C MET A 241 -15.00 6.04 -13.64
N TYR A 242 -15.45 4.89 -13.15
CA TYR A 242 -15.42 3.63 -13.87
C TYR A 242 -16.36 3.67 -15.08
N GLU A 243 -17.60 4.11 -14.89
CA GLU A 243 -18.58 4.28 -15.97
C GLU A 243 -18.07 5.21 -17.07
N ALA A 244 -17.59 6.42 -16.70
CA ALA A 244 -16.98 7.34 -17.66
C ALA A 244 -15.71 6.76 -18.32
N GLY A 245 -14.95 5.95 -17.58
CA GLY A 245 -13.77 5.24 -18.08
C GLY A 245 -14.10 4.19 -19.14
N LEU A 246 -15.21 3.46 -18.96
CA LEU A 246 -15.71 2.49 -19.94
C LEU A 246 -16.20 3.20 -21.21
N GLU A 247 -16.99 4.27 -21.07
CA GLU A 247 -17.51 5.04 -22.21
C GLU A 247 -16.39 5.65 -23.07
N SER A 248 -15.34 6.16 -22.42
CA SER A 248 -14.19 6.76 -23.10
C SER A 248 -13.16 5.73 -23.61
N GLY A 249 -13.29 4.46 -23.25
CA GLY A 249 -12.30 3.41 -23.54
C GLY A 249 -10.98 3.55 -22.77
N ALA A 250 -10.95 4.38 -21.72
CA ALA A 250 -9.80 4.54 -20.83
C ALA A 250 -9.67 3.37 -19.82
N VAL A 251 -10.77 2.67 -19.56
CA VAL A 251 -10.87 1.50 -18.69
C VAL A 251 -11.50 0.35 -19.48
N PHE A 252 -11.09 -0.88 -19.19
CA PHE A 252 -11.65 -2.10 -19.78
C PHE A 252 -12.50 -2.82 -18.73
N ASP A 253 -13.57 -3.46 -19.18
CA ASP A 253 -14.44 -4.24 -18.29
C ASP A 253 -13.70 -5.50 -17.82
N ASP A 254 -13.32 -5.52 -16.55
CA ASP A 254 -12.58 -6.61 -15.90
C ASP A 254 -13.13 -6.83 -14.48
N PRO A 255 -14.10 -7.76 -14.33
CA PRO A 255 -14.77 -8.02 -13.07
C PRO A 255 -13.83 -8.39 -11.92
N HIS A 256 -12.66 -8.96 -12.20
CA HIS A 256 -11.71 -9.36 -11.15
C HIS A 256 -11.05 -8.15 -10.48
N LYS A 257 -11.01 -7.00 -11.16
CA LYS A 257 -10.42 -5.74 -10.68
C LYS A 257 -11.43 -4.80 -10.02
N ARG A 258 -12.72 -5.14 -10.07
CA ARG A 258 -13.80 -4.39 -9.44
C ARG A 258 -14.25 -5.08 -8.17
N SER A 259 -14.67 -4.31 -7.18
CA SER A 259 -15.40 -4.84 -6.04
C SER A 259 -16.81 -5.27 -6.48
N ALA A 260 -17.39 -6.26 -5.80
CA ALA A 260 -18.79 -6.60 -6.03
C ALA A 260 -19.69 -5.36 -5.82
N PRO A 261 -20.83 -5.24 -6.52
CA PRO A 261 -21.82 -4.22 -6.21
C PRO A 261 -22.26 -4.40 -4.75
N GLU A 262 -22.14 -3.36 -3.94
CA GLU A 262 -22.80 -3.35 -2.64
C GLU A 262 -24.30 -3.21 -2.89
N ALA A 263 -25.12 -4.00 -2.21
CA ALA A 263 -26.55 -3.78 -2.21
C ALA A 263 -26.77 -2.39 -1.62
N VAL A 264 -27.30 -1.47 -2.42
CA VAL A 264 -27.71 -0.15 -1.94
C VAL A 264 -28.80 -0.43 -0.91
N GLU A 265 -28.47 -0.34 0.38
CA GLU A 265 -29.48 -0.16 1.41
C GLU A 265 -30.13 1.19 1.11
N SER A 266 -31.29 1.13 0.46
CA SER A 266 -32.09 2.30 0.13
C SER A 266 -32.61 2.93 1.43
N GLU A 267 -31.88 3.90 1.97
CA GLU A 267 -32.39 4.81 3.01
C GLU A 267 -33.61 5.63 2.50
N GLU A 268 -33.92 5.59 1.20
CA GLU A 268 -35.13 6.19 0.62
C GLU A 268 -36.44 5.46 1.01
N ALA A 269 -36.37 4.25 1.59
CA ALA A 269 -37.57 3.52 1.99
C ALA A 269 -38.18 3.98 3.35
N GLU A 270 -37.40 4.67 4.20
CA GLU A 270 -37.94 5.20 5.47
C GLU A 270 -38.65 6.56 5.29
N THR A 271 -38.27 7.35 4.30
CA THR A 271 -38.90 8.67 4.05
C THR A 271 -40.26 8.57 3.37
N ASP A 272 -40.47 7.58 2.49
CA ASP A 272 -41.77 7.38 1.83
C ASP A 272 -42.78 6.66 2.73
N ALA A 273 -42.32 5.84 3.68
CA ALA A 273 -43.19 5.19 4.66
C ALA A 273 -43.77 6.20 5.67
N ASP A 274 -42.98 7.19 6.09
CA ASP A 274 -43.42 8.23 7.03
C ASP A 274 -44.34 9.26 6.35
N ALA A 275 -44.10 9.58 5.07
CA ALA A 275 -44.99 10.42 4.28
C ALA A 275 -46.34 9.74 3.98
N SER A 276 -46.33 8.43 3.68
CA SER A 276 -47.55 7.64 3.48
C SER A 276 -48.37 7.48 4.76
N ALA A 277 -47.72 7.32 5.92
CA ALA A 277 -48.41 7.19 7.21
C ALA A 277 -49.02 8.52 7.69
N ALA A 278 -48.39 9.65 7.37
CA ALA A 278 -48.91 10.98 7.67
C ALA A 278 -50.15 11.34 6.84
N ASP A 279 -50.20 10.96 5.56
CA ASP A 279 -51.36 11.20 4.67
C ASP A 279 -52.56 10.30 5.01
N GLU A 280 -52.34 9.05 5.44
CA GLU A 280 -53.42 8.17 5.91
C GLU A 280 -54.01 8.61 7.26
N ALA A 281 -53.21 9.17 8.16
CA ALA A 281 -53.69 9.70 9.43
C ALA A 281 -54.56 10.95 9.24
N ALA A 282 -54.16 11.86 8.33
CA ALA A 282 -54.91 13.09 8.04
C ALA A 282 -56.27 12.83 7.37
N ALA A 283 -56.39 11.77 6.56
CA ALA A 283 -57.66 11.41 5.91
C ALA A 283 -58.69 10.74 6.86
N SER A 284 -58.25 10.27 8.04
CA SER A 284 -59.12 9.58 9.00
C SER A 284 -59.82 10.50 10.01
N ASP A 285 -59.28 11.71 10.26
CA ASP A 285 -59.82 12.66 11.23
C ASP A 285 -60.94 13.56 10.66
N GLU A 286 -61.12 13.63 9.33
CA GLU A 286 -62.14 14.50 8.71
C GLU A 286 -63.54 13.85 8.62
N LYS A 287 -63.73 12.60 9.10
CA LYS A 287 -65.00 11.86 8.95
C LYS A 287 -65.86 11.72 10.22
N THR A 288 -65.58 12.47 11.28
CA THR A 288 -66.40 12.45 12.51
C THR A 288 -66.76 13.84 13.00
N ALA A 289 -67.68 14.50 12.30
CA ALA A 289 -68.42 15.64 12.84
C ALA A 289 -69.79 15.77 12.14
N GLU A 290 -70.80 15.04 12.61
CA GLU A 290 -72.22 15.36 12.35
C GLU A 290 -72.86 15.94 13.63
N PRO A 291 -73.81 16.89 13.53
CA PRO A 291 -74.31 17.66 14.66
C PRO A 291 -75.52 17.00 15.34
N GLU A 292 -75.50 16.92 16.67
CA GLU A 292 -76.67 16.52 17.48
C GLU A 292 -77.78 17.60 17.43
N THR A 293 -79.01 17.16 17.14
CA THR A 293 -80.25 17.95 17.25
C THR A 293 -80.98 17.57 18.55
N PRO A 294 -81.61 18.52 19.29
CA PRO A 294 -82.31 18.20 20.53
C PRO A 294 -83.75 17.75 20.26
N ALA A 295 -84.18 16.72 20.99
CA ALA A 295 -85.55 16.20 20.98
C ALA A 295 -86.50 17.13 21.77
N ALA A 296 -87.74 17.19 21.27
CA ALA A 296 -88.84 17.98 21.81
C ALA A 296 -89.55 17.31 22.99
N GLU A 297 -89.99 18.12 23.96
CA GLU A 297 -91.35 18.15 24.55
C GLU A 297 -91.60 19.52 25.19
#